data_AF-A0A150AAI9-F1
#
_entry.id   AF-A0A150AAI9-F1
#
_cell.length_a   1.000
_cell.length_b   1.000
_cell.length_c   1.000
_cell.angle_alpha   90.00
_cell.angle_beta   90.00
_cell.angle_gamma   90.00
#
_symmetry.space_group_name_H-M   'P 1'
#
loop_
_entity.id
_entity.type
_entity.pdbx_description
1 polymer ?
#
loop_
_entity_poly.entity_id
_entity_poly.type
_entity_poly.pdbx_seq_one_letter_code
_entity_poly.pdbx_strand_id
1 'polypeptide(L)'
;MSCLLSCHKKDEKLKIIFTGDIILDRAVKYETRFHGDSLLVNAFNICEGHDFTVINLEGTITETGQKQKDRYNFKSEYKNARLLKEAGVTHVSIANNHIFDYGEEGYKNTIRTIEDNALEVLGHKNVPSIIKKGNKQCAILSASLTTHNENLSISSAKALKQSVEQFVRQHEEIPLILYLHWGYEMQTKPQRWQVDLATELIDLGVDAIIGHHPHVTQTIEFIKDKPVIYSLGNFIADPYMPEAKSCYVVSLEIDQEIKEVNITPVYLEKYFPKILTLENQIRALKEHLRYSNVALFQNGQRWKLKQTRHLHFSEPTSLWMISEKNTISMLKKLSDNSHLLKFEKGGVSANAVRLHGTLSEFQVGDINNDQQVDVLVGITKKVRFDPVLKKRVNIYTFKNKALKPLWLGTKFLNDVESFGILEGEHKNYLTTVEVVDEKNKVERVYEWDDFGFALTELN
;
A
#
# COMPACT_ATOMS: atom_id res chain seq x y z
N MET A 1 34.82 -27.84 -27.91
CA MET A 1 33.35 -27.65 -27.81
C MET A 1 33.05 -27.29 -26.36
N SER A 2 33.14 -26.00 -26.02
CA SER A 2 32.94 -25.49 -24.65
C SER A 2 31.50 -25.05 -24.52
N CYS A 3 30.69 -25.83 -23.80
CA CYS A 3 29.31 -25.50 -23.49
C CYS A 3 29.30 -24.43 -22.39
N LEU A 4 29.15 -23.16 -22.77
CA LEU A 4 28.83 -22.08 -21.85
C LEU A 4 27.39 -22.27 -21.36
N LEU A 5 27.24 -22.86 -20.18
CA LEU A 5 26.01 -22.80 -19.41
C LEU A 5 25.80 -21.34 -18.98
N SER A 6 25.05 -20.59 -19.79
CA SER A 6 24.42 -19.34 -19.40
C SER A 6 23.44 -19.66 -18.26
N CYS A 7 23.93 -19.59 -17.02
CA CYS A 7 23.07 -19.51 -15.85
C CYS A 7 22.35 -18.16 -15.93
N HIS A 8 21.09 -18.17 -16.36
CA HIS A 8 20.22 -17.00 -16.23
C HIS A 8 20.17 -16.65 -14.73
N LYS A 9 20.95 -15.64 -14.31
CA LYS A 9 20.74 -14.98 -13.03
C LYS A 9 19.29 -14.53 -13.01
N LYS A 10 18.48 -15.10 -12.11
CA LYS A 10 17.16 -14.55 -11.79
C LYS A 10 17.34 -13.04 -11.62
N ASP A 11 16.54 -12.24 -12.31
CA ASP A 11 16.55 -10.78 -12.17
C ASP A 11 16.48 -10.43 -10.69
N GLU A 12 17.60 -9.98 -10.16
CA GLU A 12 17.76 -9.72 -8.73
C GLU A 12 17.06 -8.41 -8.42
N LYS A 13 15.83 -8.49 -7.91
CA LYS A 13 15.06 -7.34 -7.45
C LYS A 13 15.63 -6.81 -6.13
N LEU A 14 15.52 -5.49 -5.94
CA LEU A 14 15.79 -4.80 -4.68
C LEU A 14 14.54 -4.88 -3.80
N LYS A 15 14.65 -5.42 -2.58
CA LYS A 15 13.53 -5.58 -1.65
C LYS A 15 13.72 -4.72 -0.41
N ILE A 16 12.79 -3.80 -0.18
CA ILE A 16 12.81 -2.89 0.96
C ILE A 16 11.57 -3.10 1.79
N ILE A 17 11.70 -3.12 3.10
CA ILE A 17 10.57 -3.18 4.02
C ILE A 17 10.56 -1.99 4.96
N PHE A 18 9.37 -1.43 5.18
CA PHE A 18 9.10 -0.28 6.01
C PHE A 18 8.15 -0.67 7.14
N THR A 19 8.45 -0.20 8.36
CA THR A 19 7.59 -0.40 9.53
C THR A 19 6.93 0.90 9.95
N GLY A 20 5.92 0.79 10.82
CA GLY A 20 5.38 1.94 11.54
C GLY A 20 6.31 2.50 12.62
N ASP A 21 5.75 3.37 13.47
CA ASP A 21 6.47 4.07 14.54
C ASP A 21 7.02 3.08 15.57
N ILE A 22 8.27 3.30 15.99
CA ILE A 22 8.97 2.54 17.02
C ILE A 22 9.33 3.47 18.18
N ILE A 23 8.76 3.20 19.35
CA ILE A 23 9.01 3.91 20.60
C ILE A 23 9.59 2.91 21.60
N LEU A 24 10.90 2.98 21.85
CA LEU A 24 11.64 2.05 22.73
C LEU A 24 11.73 2.54 24.19
N ASP A 25 10.73 3.29 24.64
CA ASP A 25 10.60 3.78 26.01
C ASP A 25 9.25 3.35 26.61
N ARG A 26 8.83 3.93 27.74
CA ARG A 26 7.57 3.58 28.41
C ARG A 26 7.51 2.08 28.75
N ALA A 27 6.35 1.46 28.57
CA ALA A 27 6.14 0.07 28.88
C ALA A 27 6.99 -0.90 28.04
N VAL A 28 7.36 -0.53 26.81
CA VAL A 28 8.27 -1.33 25.94
C VAL A 28 9.62 -1.55 26.64
N LYS A 29 10.17 -0.49 27.25
CA LYS A 29 11.44 -0.55 27.98
C LYS A 29 11.37 -1.50 29.18
N TYR A 30 10.26 -1.51 29.91
CA TYR A 30 10.10 -2.42 31.04
C TYR A 30 9.91 -3.86 30.55
N GLU A 31 9.09 -4.09 29.53
CA GLU A 31 8.83 -5.42 28.98
C GLU A 31 10.12 -6.07 28.47
N THR A 32 10.95 -5.34 27.72
CA THR A 32 12.27 -5.83 27.26
C THR A 32 13.24 -6.10 28.42
N ARG A 33 13.24 -5.29 29.48
CA ARG A 33 14.06 -5.54 30.67
C ARG A 33 13.63 -6.78 31.45
N PHE A 34 12.32 -7.04 31.56
CA PHE A 34 11.79 -8.19 32.32
C PHE A 34 11.87 -9.51 31.54
N HIS A 35 11.65 -9.48 30.23
CA HIS A 35 11.54 -10.68 29.40
C HIS A 35 12.72 -10.90 28.45
N GLY A 36 13.67 -9.97 28.41
CA GLY A 36 14.92 -10.08 27.66
C GLY A 36 14.91 -9.34 26.33
N ASP A 37 16.12 -8.96 25.91
CA ASP A 37 16.37 -8.19 24.68
C ASP A 37 15.91 -8.92 23.40
N SER A 38 15.81 -10.26 23.43
CA SER A 38 15.32 -11.06 22.31
C SER A 38 13.88 -10.73 21.89
N LEU A 39 13.06 -10.11 22.76
CA LEU A 39 11.75 -9.62 22.36
C LEU A 39 11.84 -8.56 21.25
N LEU A 40 12.79 -7.63 21.37
CA LEU A 40 13.00 -6.59 20.37
C LEU A 40 13.55 -7.21 19.07
N VAL A 41 14.50 -8.13 19.18
CA VAL A 41 15.09 -8.80 18.01
C VAL A 41 14.03 -9.61 17.25
N ASN A 42 13.25 -10.44 17.95
CA ASN A 42 12.24 -11.31 17.34
C ASN A 42 11.05 -10.55 16.74
N ALA A 43 10.79 -9.31 17.19
CA ALA A 43 9.74 -8.48 16.61
C ALA A 43 9.95 -8.23 15.10
N PHE A 44 11.20 -8.27 14.64
CA PHE A 44 11.56 -8.06 13.24
C PHE A 44 11.61 -9.33 12.39
N ASN A 45 11.26 -10.51 12.92
CA ASN A 45 11.22 -11.74 12.11
C ASN A 45 10.27 -11.60 10.90
N ILE A 46 9.22 -10.76 11.01
CA ILE A 46 8.33 -10.42 9.89
C ILE A 46 9.04 -9.69 8.73
N CYS A 47 10.16 -9.04 9.01
CA CYS A 47 10.99 -8.29 8.07
C CYS A 47 12.04 -9.16 7.37
N GLU A 48 12.21 -10.42 7.76
CA GLU A 48 13.19 -11.32 7.14
C GLU A 48 12.99 -11.47 5.62
N GLY A 49 14.09 -11.68 4.90
CA GLY A 49 14.11 -11.86 3.45
C GLY A 49 14.06 -10.58 2.62
N HIS A 50 14.29 -9.42 3.24
CA HIS A 50 14.47 -8.14 2.54
C HIS A 50 15.93 -7.69 2.62
N ASP A 51 16.33 -6.87 1.65
CA ASP A 51 17.69 -6.35 1.56
C ASP A 51 17.89 -5.16 2.50
N PHE A 52 16.82 -4.38 2.69
CA PHE A 52 16.82 -3.20 3.54
C PHE A 52 15.56 -3.16 4.40
N THR A 53 15.74 -3.03 5.71
CA THR A 53 14.70 -2.77 6.69
C THR A 53 14.83 -1.32 7.17
N VAL A 54 13.78 -0.53 6.94
CA VAL A 54 13.69 0.90 7.23
C VAL A 54 12.64 1.13 8.31
N ILE A 55 13.01 1.82 9.39
CA ILE A 55 12.14 2.06 10.54
C ILE A 55 12.06 3.56 10.87
N ASN A 56 11.01 3.98 11.56
CA ASN A 56 10.97 5.27 12.25
C ASN A 56 11.22 5.04 13.74
N LEU A 57 12.33 5.56 14.25
CA LEU A 57 12.60 5.58 15.69
C LEU A 57 12.12 6.92 16.26
N GLU A 58 10.99 6.88 16.97
CA GLU A 58 10.37 8.06 17.57
C GLU A 58 10.83 8.25 19.02
N GLY A 59 11.74 9.20 19.20
CA GLY A 59 12.42 9.46 20.46
C GLY A 59 13.92 9.63 20.28
N THR A 60 14.65 9.48 21.39
CA THR A 60 16.11 9.61 21.43
C THR A 60 16.77 8.34 21.94
N ILE A 61 17.99 8.06 21.45
CA ILE A 61 18.91 7.09 22.06
C ILE A 61 19.97 7.90 22.82
N THR A 62 19.80 8.03 24.12
CA THR A 62 20.70 8.82 24.97
C THR A 62 20.56 8.44 26.43
N GLU A 63 21.62 8.62 27.21
CA GLU A 63 21.58 8.59 28.68
C GLU A 63 21.72 9.99 29.29
N THR A 64 22.22 10.95 28.49
CA THR A 64 22.48 12.34 28.86
C THR A 64 21.55 13.31 28.12
N GLY A 65 21.79 14.62 28.22
CA GLY A 65 20.93 15.67 27.69
C GLY A 65 19.84 16.13 28.66
N GLN A 66 19.34 17.35 28.41
CA GLN A 66 18.25 17.94 29.20
C GLN A 66 16.90 17.66 28.55
N LYS A 67 15.97 17.09 29.33
CA LYS A 67 14.59 16.87 28.88
C LYS A 67 13.92 18.20 28.51
N GLN A 68 13.15 18.21 27.43
CA GLN A 68 12.30 19.35 27.08
C GLN A 68 11.18 19.50 28.11
N LYS A 69 10.83 20.75 28.44
CA LYS A 69 9.72 21.07 29.35
C LYS A 69 8.38 20.94 28.62
N ASP A 70 7.32 20.71 29.39
CA ASP A 70 5.92 20.80 28.95
C ASP A 70 5.53 19.89 27.77
N ARG A 71 6.27 18.80 27.58
CA ARG A 71 5.95 17.74 26.62
C ARG A 71 6.35 16.36 27.13
N TYR A 72 5.78 15.32 26.53
CA TYR A 72 6.25 13.96 26.75
C TYR A 72 7.61 13.78 26.07
N ASN A 73 8.52 13.07 26.74
CA ASN A 73 9.89 12.85 26.26
C ASN A 73 10.19 11.35 26.22
N PHE A 74 10.71 10.84 25.09
CA PHE A 74 11.10 9.46 24.91
C PHE A 74 12.62 9.29 24.97
N LYS A 75 13.08 8.43 25.90
CA LYS A 75 14.49 8.10 26.09
C LYS A 75 14.75 6.61 26.08
N SER A 76 15.51 6.16 25.09
CA SER A 76 15.94 4.78 24.95
C SER A 76 17.44 4.62 25.21
N GLU A 77 17.85 3.40 25.61
CA GLU A 77 19.21 3.07 26.03
C GLU A 77 20.14 2.82 24.83
N TYR A 78 21.44 3.12 24.95
CA TYR A 78 22.42 2.95 23.86
C TYR A 78 22.44 1.54 23.26
N LYS A 79 22.22 0.51 24.09
CA LYS A 79 22.17 -0.89 23.64
C LYS A 79 21.12 -1.16 22.56
N ASN A 80 20.05 -0.34 22.48
CA ASN A 80 18.96 -0.57 21.55
C ASN A 80 19.39 -0.42 20.10
N ALA A 81 20.37 0.42 19.78
CA ALA A 81 20.91 0.50 18.42
C ALA A 81 21.56 -0.84 18.00
N ARG A 82 22.32 -1.48 18.91
CA ARG A 82 22.89 -2.81 18.67
C ARG A 82 21.79 -3.85 18.47
N LEU A 83 20.74 -3.83 19.30
CA LEU A 83 19.62 -4.76 19.18
C LEU A 83 18.85 -4.59 17.87
N LEU A 84 18.63 -3.36 17.41
CA LEU A 84 18.02 -3.10 16.10
C LEU A 84 18.90 -3.65 14.97
N LYS A 85 20.23 -3.51 15.07
CA LYS A 85 21.17 -4.11 14.12
C LYS A 85 21.10 -5.63 14.12
N GLU A 86 21.10 -6.26 15.30
CA GLU A 86 20.93 -7.71 15.47
C GLU A 86 19.59 -8.19 14.89
N ALA A 87 18.54 -7.37 14.96
CA ALA A 87 17.22 -7.63 14.40
C ALA A 87 17.13 -7.50 12.86
N GLY A 88 18.23 -7.13 12.19
CA GLY A 88 18.26 -6.94 10.74
C GLY A 88 17.75 -5.57 10.27
N VAL A 89 17.63 -4.59 11.17
CA VAL A 89 17.42 -3.19 10.76
C VAL A 89 18.64 -2.69 10.01
N THR A 90 18.40 -1.87 8.98
CA THR A 90 19.47 -1.30 8.15
C THR A 90 19.48 0.22 8.20
N HIS A 91 18.29 0.83 8.21
CA HIS A 91 18.10 2.27 8.14
C HIS A 91 17.13 2.72 9.23
N VAL A 92 17.49 3.79 9.93
CA VAL A 92 16.69 4.36 11.02
C VAL A 92 16.38 5.81 10.68
N SER A 93 15.10 6.10 10.41
CA SER A 93 14.64 7.47 10.38
C SER A 93 14.50 8.03 11.78
N ILE A 94 15.01 9.25 11.94
CA ILE A 94 14.87 10.08 13.13
C ILE A 94 14.13 11.39 12.85
N ALA A 95 13.60 11.58 11.64
CA ALA A 95 12.85 12.79 11.28
C ALA A 95 11.43 12.73 11.86
N ASN A 96 11.31 13.05 13.14
CA ASN A 96 10.04 13.12 13.86
C ASN A 96 10.06 14.22 14.93
N ASN A 97 8.90 14.50 15.54
CA ASN A 97 8.77 15.56 16.54
C ASN A 97 9.49 15.25 17.87
N HIS A 98 9.94 14.01 18.10
CA HIS A 98 10.52 13.55 19.37
C HIS A 98 12.05 13.45 19.38
N ILE A 99 12.72 13.67 18.24
CA ILE A 99 14.18 13.53 18.17
C ILE A 99 14.97 14.58 18.99
N PHE A 100 14.32 15.67 19.41
CA PHE A 100 14.90 16.70 20.28
C PHE A 100 14.39 16.66 21.73
N ASP A 101 13.74 15.58 22.16
CA ASP A 101 13.23 15.41 23.52
C ASP A 101 14.32 15.61 24.59
N TYR A 102 15.58 15.30 24.28
CA TYR A 102 16.73 15.52 25.17
C TYR A 102 17.70 16.58 24.63
N GLY A 103 17.17 17.52 23.85
CA GLY A 103 17.92 18.62 23.26
C GLY A 103 18.93 18.19 22.21
N GLU A 104 19.83 19.10 21.85
CA GLU A 104 20.87 18.87 20.83
C GLU A 104 21.84 17.74 21.22
N GLU A 105 22.11 17.58 22.52
CA GLU A 105 22.93 16.48 23.01
C GLU A 105 22.27 15.12 22.75
N GLY A 106 20.97 14.98 23.09
CA GLY A 106 20.21 13.76 22.79
C GLY A 106 20.11 13.46 21.30
N TYR A 107 19.93 14.49 20.47
CA TYR A 107 19.94 14.38 19.01
C TYR A 107 21.28 13.84 18.49
N LYS A 108 22.41 14.45 18.90
CA LYS A 108 23.76 14.03 18.48
C LYS A 108 24.11 12.64 18.97
N ASN A 109 23.77 12.32 20.22
CA ASN A 109 23.95 10.98 20.78
C ASN A 109 23.16 9.93 19.99
N THR A 110 21.94 10.27 19.57
CA THR A 110 21.11 9.35 18.79
C THR A 110 21.76 9.02 17.44
N ILE A 111 22.18 10.05 16.68
CA ILE A 111 22.87 9.87 15.39
C ILE A 111 24.12 9.01 15.57
N ARG A 112 25.00 9.44 16.48
CA ARG A 112 26.26 8.74 16.74
C ARG A 112 26.04 7.28 17.12
N THR A 113 25.08 7.00 18.00
CA THR A 113 24.84 5.63 18.46
C THR A 113 24.34 4.72 17.34
N ILE A 114 23.49 5.25 16.45
CA ILE A 114 23.00 4.51 15.27
C ILE A 114 24.18 4.23 14.33
N GLU A 115 24.99 5.24 13.99
CA GLU A 115 26.14 5.11 13.10
C GLU A 115 27.23 4.18 13.66
N ASP A 116 27.55 4.28 14.95
CA ASP A 116 28.53 3.43 15.66
C ASP A 116 28.12 1.93 15.63
N ASN A 117 26.83 1.63 15.37
CA ASN A 117 26.30 0.27 15.21
C ASN A 117 26.08 -0.14 13.74
N ALA A 118 26.69 0.58 12.79
CA ALA A 118 26.61 0.32 11.34
C ALA A 118 25.17 0.27 10.81
N LEU A 119 24.34 1.20 11.30
CA LEU A 119 23.01 1.52 10.79
C LEU A 119 23.07 2.89 10.10
N GLU A 120 22.34 3.04 9.00
CA GLU A 120 22.24 4.33 8.29
C GLU A 120 21.17 5.21 8.94
N VAL A 121 21.48 6.48 9.18
CA VAL A 121 20.53 7.45 9.74
C VAL A 121 19.81 8.19 8.61
N LEU A 122 18.48 8.17 8.60
CA LEU A 122 17.65 8.97 7.69
C LEU A 122 17.06 10.20 8.41
N GLY A 123 16.83 11.28 7.66
CA GLY A 123 16.14 12.46 8.20
C GLY A 123 17.02 13.47 8.95
N HIS A 124 18.34 13.23 9.04
CA HIS A 124 19.33 14.18 9.59
C HIS A 124 20.03 15.03 8.51
N LYS A 125 19.73 14.77 7.23
CA LYS A 125 20.18 15.51 6.05
C LYS A 125 18.96 15.88 5.22
N ASN A 126 19.07 16.97 4.45
CA ASN A 126 18.04 17.43 3.52
C ASN A 126 18.19 16.82 2.11
N VAL A 127 18.92 15.72 1.98
CA VAL A 127 19.14 15.00 0.73
C VAL A 127 18.70 13.54 0.88
N PRO A 128 18.08 12.94 -0.16
CA PRO A 128 17.71 11.53 -0.12
C PRO A 128 18.92 10.62 -0.01
N SER A 129 18.80 9.52 0.74
CA SER A 129 19.83 8.47 0.81
C SER A 129 19.58 7.44 -0.30
N ILE A 130 20.57 7.24 -1.18
CA ILE A 130 20.49 6.26 -2.28
C ILE A 130 20.98 4.91 -1.78
N ILE A 131 20.11 3.91 -1.84
CA ILE A 131 20.44 2.52 -1.54
C ILE A 131 20.60 1.71 -2.83
N LYS A 132 21.48 0.71 -2.81
CA LYS A 132 21.86 -0.06 -4.01
C LYS A 132 21.97 -1.55 -3.72
N LYS A 133 21.54 -2.36 -4.68
CA LYS A 133 21.79 -3.80 -4.74
C LYS A 133 22.08 -4.22 -6.17
N GLY A 134 23.32 -4.60 -6.45
CA GLY A 134 23.76 -4.88 -7.81
C GLY A 134 23.58 -3.64 -8.71
N ASN A 135 22.79 -3.78 -9.77
CA ASN A 135 22.44 -2.69 -10.69
C ASN A 135 21.10 -1.99 -10.35
N LYS A 136 20.41 -2.40 -9.28
CA LYS A 136 19.16 -1.80 -8.84
C LYS A 136 19.43 -0.76 -7.76
N GLN A 137 18.67 0.32 -7.76
CA GLN A 137 18.79 1.40 -6.79
C GLN A 137 17.46 2.10 -6.57
N CYS A 138 17.33 2.74 -5.42
CA CYS A 138 16.29 3.72 -5.14
C CYS A 138 16.82 4.73 -4.14
N ALA A 139 16.09 5.83 -3.94
CA ALA A 139 16.39 6.82 -2.93
C ALA A 139 15.28 6.88 -1.88
N ILE A 140 15.67 7.10 -0.63
CA ILE A 140 14.74 7.31 0.48
C ILE A 140 14.99 8.69 1.07
N LEU A 141 13.95 9.51 1.10
CA LEU A 141 13.95 10.78 1.79
C LEU A 141 13.02 10.72 2.99
N SER A 142 13.54 11.01 4.18
CA SER A 142 12.71 11.13 5.38
C SER A 142 12.64 12.56 5.87
N ALA A 143 11.45 12.96 6.32
CA ALA A 143 11.13 14.32 6.73
C ALA A 143 10.02 14.31 7.78
N SER A 144 9.99 15.37 8.59
CA SER A 144 8.92 15.60 9.57
C SER A 144 8.13 16.84 9.20
N LEU A 145 6.81 16.78 9.30
CA LEU A 145 5.90 17.92 9.11
C LEU A 145 5.05 18.19 10.36
N THR A 146 5.43 17.61 11.50
CA THR A 146 4.64 17.64 12.76
C THR A 146 5.20 18.64 13.77
N THR A 147 6.35 19.23 13.50
CA THR A 147 6.96 20.25 14.35
C THR A 147 7.68 21.30 13.52
N HIS A 148 7.59 22.55 13.95
CA HIS A 148 8.41 23.64 13.43
C HIS A 148 9.70 23.74 14.25
N ASN A 149 10.60 22.77 14.04
CA ASN A 149 11.94 22.80 14.62
C ASN A 149 12.94 23.10 13.51
N GLU A 150 13.60 24.26 13.59
CA GLU A 150 14.62 24.69 12.62
C GLU A 150 15.86 23.79 12.62
N ASN A 151 16.07 23.02 13.69
CA ASN A 151 17.19 22.07 13.78
C ASN A 151 16.90 20.73 13.08
N LEU A 152 15.66 20.50 12.63
CA LEU A 152 15.35 19.37 11.74
C LEU A 152 15.68 19.75 10.29
N SER A 153 16.30 18.83 9.56
CA SER A 153 16.74 19.09 8.18
C SER A 153 15.60 19.41 7.22
N ILE A 154 14.45 18.77 7.42
CA ILE A 154 13.21 19.04 6.68
C ILE A 154 12.05 19.04 7.67
N SER A 155 11.57 20.24 8.03
CA SER A 155 10.46 20.49 8.95
C SER A 155 9.29 21.27 8.34
N SER A 156 9.26 21.42 7.01
CA SER A 156 8.18 22.12 6.30
C SER A 156 7.92 21.54 4.92
N ALA A 157 6.68 21.66 4.44
CA ALA A 157 6.29 21.21 3.11
C ALA A 157 7.09 21.93 2.01
N LYS A 158 7.45 23.20 2.22
CA LYS A 158 8.30 23.97 1.29
C LYS A 158 9.70 23.35 1.16
N ALA A 159 10.36 23.08 2.29
CA ALA A 159 11.70 22.47 2.28
C ALA A 159 11.67 21.06 1.69
N LEU A 160 10.62 20.28 1.98
CA LEU A 160 10.43 18.95 1.41
C LEU A 160 10.32 19.02 -0.12
N LYS A 161 9.44 19.87 -0.67
CA LYS A 161 9.28 20.04 -2.12
C LYS A 161 10.57 20.49 -2.80
N GLN A 162 11.33 21.41 -2.19
CA GLN A 162 12.62 21.83 -2.71
C GLN A 162 13.64 20.69 -2.77
N SER A 163 13.71 19.85 -1.73
CA SER A 163 14.60 18.68 -1.71
C SER A 163 14.21 17.66 -2.79
N VAL A 164 12.91 17.39 -2.94
CA VAL A 164 12.37 16.50 -3.98
C VAL A 164 12.71 17.03 -5.37
N GLU A 165 12.38 18.29 -5.66
CA GLU A 165 12.67 18.93 -6.96
C GLU A 165 14.16 18.88 -7.30
N GLN A 166 15.03 19.18 -6.32
CA GLN A 166 16.47 19.13 -6.53
C GLN A 166 16.94 17.72 -6.85
N PHE A 167 16.47 16.71 -6.11
CA PHE A 167 16.87 15.33 -6.31
C PHE A 167 16.39 14.78 -7.66
N VAL A 168 15.09 14.94 -7.97
CA VAL A 168 14.50 14.43 -9.22
C VAL A 168 15.18 15.04 -10.44
N ARG A 169 15.52 16.34 -10.41
CA ARG A 169 16.29 16.99 -11.49
C ARG A 169 17.69 16.41 -11.68
N GLN A 170 18.31 15.89 -10.63
CA GLN A 170 19.68 15.36 -10.66
C GLN A 170 19.72 13.84 -10.89
N HIS A 171 18.60 13.14 -10.63
CA HIS A 171 18.52 11.69 -10.54
C HIS A 171 17.21 11.14 -11.11
N GLU A 172 16.83 11.56 -12.31
CA GLU A 172 15.55 11.21 -12.98
C GLU A 172 15.28 9.68 -13.05
N GLU A 173 16.34 8.87 -13.17
CA GLU A 173 16.26 7.40 -13.29
C GLU A 173 16.25 6.66 -11.93
N ILE A 174 16.28 7.37 -10.80
CA ILE A 174 16.33 6.75 -9.46
C ILE A 174 14.96 6.91 -8.79
N PRO A 175 14.23 5.81 -8.56
CA PRO A 175 12.94 5.89 -7.87
C PRO A 175 13.06 6.55 -6.50
N LEU A 176 12.23 7.55 -6.22
CA LEU A 176 12.26 8.30 -4.96
C LEU A 176 11.09 7.90 -4.06
N ILE A 177 11.43 7.38 -2.88
CA ILE A 177 10.47 6.99 -1.84
C ILE A 177 10.53 8.00 -0.71
N LEU A 178 9.38 8.56 -0.33
CA LEU A 178 9.27 9.41 0.85
C LEU A 178 8.83 8.59 2.05
N TYR A 179 9.55 8.73 3.17
CA TYR A 179 9.18 8.17 4.47
C TYR A 179 8.85 9.32 5.44
N LEU A 180 7.57 9.69 5.49
CA LEU A 180 7.10 10.98 6.00
C LEU A 180 6.43 10.86 7.37
N HIS A 181 6.91 11.64 8.32
CA HIS A 181 6.31 11.79 9.64
C HIS A 181 5.37 13.02 9.64
N TRP A 182 4.05 12.80 9.54
CA TRP A 182 3.08 13.86 9.21
C TRP A 182 1.63 13.55 9.66
N GLY A 183 0.74 14.52 9.50
CA GLY A 183 -0.67 14.36 9.90
C GLY A 183 -0.90 14.76 11.35
N TYR A 184 -2.04 14.34 11.90
CA TYR A 184 -2.39 14.57 13.30
C TYR A 184 -2.57 13.24 14.02
N GLU A 185 -2.10 13.18 15.27
CA GLU A 185 -2.25 12.03 16.14
C GLU A 185 -3.71 11.55 16.21
N MET A 186 -3.88 10.22 16.15
CA MET A 186 -5.15 9.50 16.29
C MET A 186 -6.22 9.79 15.24
N GLN A 187 -5.91 10.54 14.18
CA GLN A 187 -6.83 10.71 13.07
C GLN A 187 -6.79 9.47 12.18
N THR A 188 -7.88 8.72 12.12
CA THR A 188 -7.99 7.49 11.30
C THR A 188 -8.16 7.76 9.80
N LYS A 189 -8.32 9.04 9.42
CA LYS A 189 -8.40 9.49 8.03
C LYS A 189 -7.35 10.58 7.77
N PRO A 190 -6.71 10.56 6.58
CA PRO A 190 -5.79 11.62 6.22
C PRO A 190 -6.53 12.95 6.10
N GLN A 191 -5.84 14.03 6.48
CA GLN A 191 -6.34 15.38 6.33
C GLN A 191 -6.31 15.81 4.85
N ARG A 192 -7.16 16.77 4.48
CA ARG A 192 -7.21 17.27 3.10
C ARG A 192 -5.84 17.76 2.60
N TRP A 193 -5.12 18.49 3.45
CA TRP A 193 -3.78 18.98 3.13
C TRP A 193 -2.76 17.85 2.93
N GLN A 194 -2.91 16.69 3.59
CA GLN A 194 -2.04 15.53 3.36
C GLN A 194 -2.27 15.00 1.94
N VAL A 195 -3.53 14.93 1.50
CA VAL A 195 -3.90 14.46 0.16
C VAL A 195 -3.42 15.42 -0.93
N ASP A 196 -3.63 16.72 -0.72
CA ASP A 196 -3.17 17.74 -1.67
C ASP A 196 -1.64 17.74 -1.77
N LEU A 197 -0.93 17.66 -0.64
CA LEU A 197 0.53 17.59 -0.62
C LEU A 197 1.06 16.27 -1.23
N ALA A 198 0.41 15.13 -0.98
CA ALA A 198 0.77 13.87 -1.63
C ALA A 198 0.69 14.00 -3.15
N THR A 199 -0.39 14.60 -3.66
CA THR A 199 -0.57 14.84 -5.10
C THR A 199 0.54 15.73 -5.65
N GLU A 200 0.85 16.85 -4.98
CA GLU A 200 1.96 17.73 -5.37
C GLU A 200 3.31 17.00 -5.39
N LEU A 201 3.60 16.16 -4.40
CA LEU A 201 4.87 15.44 -4.31
C LEU A 201 4.99 14.36 -5.40
N ILE A 202 3.91 13.63 -5.70
CA ILE A 202 3.87 12.70 -6.84
C ILE A 202 4.08 13.45 -8.15
N ASP A 203 3.46 14.62 -8.32
CA ASP A 203 3.62 15.46 -9.52
C ASP A 203 5.04 15.97 -9.71
N LEU A 204 5.81 16.09 -8.62
CA LEU A 204 7.22 16.43 -8.64
C LEU A 204 8.16 15.25 -8.97
N GLY A 205 7.62 14.03 -9.13
CA GLY A 205 8.39 12.84 -9.51
C GLY A 205 8.67 11.86 -8.36
N VAL A 206 7.91 11.92 -7.26
CA VAL A 206 7.99 10.90 -6.20
C VAL A 206 7.32 9.60 -6.65
N ASP A 207 7.93 8.46 -6.36
CA ASP A 207 7.43 7.13 -6.74
C ASP A 207 6.60 6.43 -5.68
N ALA A 208 6.81 6.76 -4.40
CA ALA A 208 5.98 6.26 -3.31
C ALA A 208 6.03 7.19 -2.10
N ILE A 209 4.93 7.23 -1.35
CA ILE A 209 4.85 7.90 -0.06
C ILE A 209 4.43 6.90 1.00
N ILE A 210 5.25 6.77 2.04
CA ILE A 210 5.03 5.90 3.18
C ILE A 210 5.01 6.79 4.43
N GLY A 211 3.82 7.05 4.94
CA GLY A 211 3.58 7.92 6.07
C GLY A 211 3.51 7.19 7.42
N HIS A 212 3.79 7.92 8.48
CA HIS A 212 3.68 7.52 9.88
C HIS A 212 3.51 8.80 10.74
N HIS A 213 3.44 8.70 12.09
CA HIS A 213 3.05 9.73 13.09
C HIS A 213 1.63 9.63 13.66
N PRO A 214 0.54 9.44 12.89
CA PRO A 214 -0.80 9.43 13.47
C PRO A 214 -1.01 8.34 14.54
N HIS A 215 -0.07 7.40 14.69
CA HIS A 215 -0.11 6.24 15.58
C HIS A 215 -1.26 5.26 15.29
N VAL A 216 -2.05 5.51 14.26
CA VAL A 216 -3.12 4.66 13.73
C VAL A 216 -2.91 4.45 12.24
N THR A 217 -3.36 3.32 11.72
CA THR A 217 -3.37 3.06 10.27
C THR A 217 -4.35 3.99 9.56
N GLN A 218 -3.91 4.55 8.44
CA GLN A 218 -4.74 5.39 7.57
C GLN A 218 -4.92 4.74 6.19
N THR A 219 -5.75 5.38 5.36
CA THR A 219 -6.07 4.96 3.99
C THR A 219 -4.80 4.72 3.15
N ILE A 220 -4.92 3.81 2.20
CA ILE A 220 -3.92 3.53 1.17
C ILE A 220 -4.56 3.89 -0.17
N GLU A 221 -3.87 4.56 -1.07
CA GLU A 221 -4.37 4.82 -2.42
C GLU A 221 -3.25 4.82 -3.46
N PHE A 222 -3.63 4.87 -4.73
CA PHE A 222 -2.71 5.12 -5.84
C PHE A 222 -3.03 6.47 -6.46
N ILE A 223 -2.08 7.41 -6.40
CA ILE A 223 -2.17 8.70 -7.09
C ILE A 223 -1.26 8.59 -8.32
N LYS A 224 -1.82 8.72 -9.54
CA LYS A 224 -1.09 8.55 -10.81
C LYS A 224 -0.20 7.29 -10.84
N ASP A 225 -0.78 6.15 -10.47
CA ASP A 225 -0.10 4.84 -10.39
C ASP A 225 0.95 4.70 -9.28
N LYS A 226 1.17 5.73 -8.44
CA LYS A 226 2.14 5.69 -7.35
C LYS A 226 1.46 5.41 -6.00
N PRO A 227 1.95 4.45 -5.20
CA PRO A 227 1.34 4.11 -3.92
C PRO A 227 1.56 5.21 -2.89
N VAL A 228 0.48 5.59 -2.21
CA VAL A 228 0.46 6.51 -1.07
C VAL A 228 -0.18 5.80 0.11
N ILE A 229 0.62 5.51 1.13
CA ILE A 229 0.18 4.94 2.40
C ILE A 229 0.29 6.06 3.43
N TYR A 230 -0.85 6.63 3.88
CA TYR A 230 -0.81 7.86 4.68
C TYR A 230 -0.28 7.66 6.10
N SER A 231 -0.51 6.48 6.68
CA SER A 231 0.03 6.12 8.00
C SER A 231 0.11 4.61 8.16
N LEU A 232 1.29 4.12 8.58
CA LEU A 232 1.54 2.73 8.92
C LEU A 232 1.08 2.35 10.33
N GLY A 233 0.78 3.31 11.22
CA GLY A 233 0.52 3.04 12.64
C GLY A 233 1.78 2.70 13.44
N ASN A 234 1.63 2.03 14.59
CA ASN A 234 2.75 1.68 15.47
C ASN A 234 3.27 0.26 15.21
N PHE A 235 4.58 0.10 15.02
CA PHE A 235 5.20 -1.23 14.93
C PHE A 235 5.67 -1.77 16.27
N ILE A 236 6.25 -0.90 17.12
CA ILE A 236 6.59 -1.22 18.52
C ILE A 236 6.29 0.03 19.34
N ALA A 237 5.28 -0.02 20.20
CA ALA A 237 4.91 1.13 21.02
C ALA A 237 4.14 0.69 22.26
N ASP A 238 3.89 1.63 23.17
CA ASP A 238 2.92 1.52 24.27
C ASP A 238 1.60 2.20 23.87
N PRO A 239 0.72 1.52 23.10
CA PRO A 239 -0.49 2.13 22.56
C PRO A 239 -1.49 2.41 23.67
N TYR A 240 -1.96 3.66 23.72
CA TYR A 240 -2.91 4.11 24.73
C TYR A 240 -4.38 3.89 24.31
N MET A 241 -4.64 3.60 23.02
CA MET A 241 -5.98 3.30 22.49
C MET A 241 -5.99 2.02 21.62
N PRO A 242 -7.12 1.30 21.50
CA PRO A 242 -7.23 0.10 20.67
C PRO A 242 -6.85 0.31 19.20
N GLU A 243 -7.23 1.44 18.61
CA GLU A 243 -6.96 1.80 17.23
C GLU A 243 -5.46 1.90 16.94
N ALA A 244 -4.67 2.30 17.95
CA ALA A 244 -3.22 2.45 17.85
C ALA A 244 -2.46 1.11 17.88
N LYS A 245 -3.18 -0.01 17.98
CA LYS A 245 -2.62 -1.37 17.90
C LYS A 245 -2.60 -1.92 16.49
N SER A 246 -3.36 -1.34 15.56
CA SER A 246 -3.31 -1.74 14.15
C SER A 246 -2.09 -1.14 13.48
N CYS A 247 -1.39 -1.94 12.67
CA CYS A 247 -0.23 -1.49 11.91
C CYS A 247 -0.10 -2.21 10.57
N TYR A 248 0.52 -1.51 9.63
CA TYR A 248 0.95 -2.05 8.35
C TYR A 248 2.47 -2.15 8.29
N VAL A 249 2.95 -3.31 7.83
CA VAL A 249 4.31 -3.48 7.36
C VAL A 249 4.28 -3.51 5.84
N VAL A 250 5.00 -2.60 5.18
CA VAL A 250 4.96 -2.40 3.73
C VAL A 250 6.28 -2.85 3.12
N SER A 251 6.21 -3.69 2.09
CA SER A 251 7.35 -4.20 1.34
C SER A 251 7.27 -3.75 -0.11
N LEU A 252 8.35 -3.16 -0.61
CA LEU A 252 8.50 -2.73 -2.00
C LEU A 252 9.50 -3.64 -2.70
N GLU A 253 9.14 -4.15 -3.87
CA GLU A 253 10.08 -4.77 -4.81
C GLU A 253 10.37 -3.80 -5.95
N ILE A 254 11.64 -3.45 -6.11
CA ILE A 254 12.11 -2.40 -7.00
C ILE A 254 13.03 -3.00 -8.06
N ASP A 255 12.81 -2.54 -9.28
CA ASP A 255 13.66 -2.75 -10.44
C ASP A 255 14.19 -1.39 -10.95
N GLN A 256 13.78 -0.92 -12.13
CA GLN A 256 13.89 0.48 -12.55
C GLN A 256 12.77 1.34 -11.96
N GLU A 257 11.67 0.71 -11.55
CA GLU A 257 10.51 1.31 -10.92
C GLU A 257 10.01 0.38 -9.80
N ILE A 258 9.04 0.82 -9.02
CA ILE A 258 8.35 -0.01 -8.03
C ILE A 258 7.47 -1.02 -8.77
N LYS A 259 7.89 -2.29 -8.80
CA LYS A 259 7.17 -3.37 -9.49
C LYS A 259 6.07 -3.98 -8.64
N GLU A 260 6.31 -4.08 -7.33
CA GLU A 260 5.37 -4.70 -6.40
C GLU A 260 5.32 -3.93 -5.08
N VAL A 261 4.09 -3.74 -4.59
CA VAL A 261 3.80 -3.19 -3.26
C VAL A 261 3.06 -4.26 -2.49
N ASN A 262 3.63 -4.73 -1.39
CA ASN A 262 3.06 -5.75 -0.54
C ASN A 262 2.79 -5.17 0.84
N ILE A 263 1.66 -5.54 1.44
CA ILE A 263 1.28 -5.12 2.78
C ILE A 263 0.99 -6.32 3.66
N THR A 264 1.46 -6.24 4.89
CA THR A 264 1.17 -7.22 5.93
C THR A 264 0.50 -6.51 7.10
N PRO A 265 -0.81 -6.72 7.32
CA PRO A 265 -1.49 -6.23 8.51
C PRO A 265 -0.96 -6.95 9.75
N VAL A 266 -0.48 -6.18 10.71
CA VAL A 266 -0.07 -6.67 12.02
C VAL A 266 -0.87 -5.98 13.11
N TYR A 267 -0.89 -6.61 14.28
CA TYR A 267 -1.53 -6.07 15.46
C TYR A 267 -0.57 -6.13 16.63
N LEU A 268 -0.54 -5.09 17.46
CA LEU A 268 0.30 -5.05 18.64
C LEU A 268 -0.31 -5.92 19.75
N GLU A 269 0.34 -7.04 20.04
CA GLU A 269 0.07 -7.85 21.23
C GLU A 269 0.93 -7.31 22.37
N LYS A 270 0.27 -6.71 23.37
CA LYS A 270 0.88 -5.76 24.32
C LYS A 270 1.53 -4.58 23.57
N TYR A 271 2.79 -4.73 23.18
CA TYR A 271 3.64 -3.68 22.63
C TYR A 271 4.36 -4.07 21.33
N PHE A 272 4.28 -5.34 20.94
CA PHE A 272 5.08 -5.93 19.87
C PHE A 272 4.19 -6.48 18.75
N PRO A 273 4.67 -6.49 17.50
CA PRO A 273 3.88 -6.84 16.34
C PRO A 273 3.61 -8.35 16.29
N LYS A 274 2.37 -8.69 15.98
CA LYS A 274 1.92 -10.07 15.73
C LYS A 274 1.17 -10.13 14.41
N ILE A 275 1.54 -11.10 13.58
CA ILE A 275 0.81 -11.38 12.34
C ILE A 275 -0.58 -11.90 12.70
N LEU A 276 -1.60 -11.26 12.15
CA LEU A 276 -2.99 -11.66 12.33
C LEU A 276 -3.30 -12.95 11.55
N THR A 277 -4.28 -13.72 12.02
CA THR A 277 -4.89 -14.78 11.20
C THR A 277 -5.49 -14.18 9.92
N LEU A 278 -5.61 -14.97 8.85
CA LEU A 278 -6.14 -14.48 7.58
C LEU A 278 -7.52 -13.81 7.71
N GLU A 279 -8.41 -14.37 8.53
CA GLU A 279 -9.73 -13.79 8.80
C GLU A 279 -9.64 -12.40 9.43
N ASN A 280 -8.74 -12.23 10.41
CA ASN A 280 -8.54 -10.94 11.08
C ASN A 280 -7.82 -9.95 10.17
N GLN A 281 -6.91 -10.40 9.30
CA GLN A 281 -6.32 -9.55 8.26
C GLN A 281 -7.40 -9.02 7.32
N ILE A 282 -8.32 -9.87 6.85
CA ILE A 282 -9.45 -9.45 6.01
C ILE A 282 -10.28 -8.39 6.73
N ARG A 283 -10.59 -8.59 8.02
CA ARG A 283 -11.35 -7.61 8.81
C ARG A 283 -10.63 -6.27 8.90
N ALA A 284 -9.36 -6.27 9.28
CA ALA A 284 -8.54 -5.06 9.41
C ALA A 284 -8.41 -4.32 8.07
N LEU A 285 -8.11 -5.04 6.98
CA LEU A 285 -8.01 -4.46 5.64
C LEU A 285 -9.33 -3.79 5.22
N LYS A 286 -10.47 -4.44 5.46
CA LYS A 286 -11.78 -3.88 5.10
C LYS A 286 -12.08 -2.54 5.77
N GLU A 287 -11.63 -2.34 7.01
CA GLU A 287 -11.88 -1.10 7.75
C GLU A 287 -11.18 0.10 7.13
N HIS A 288 -9.92 -0.07 6.73
CA HIS A 288 -9.07 1.01 6.23
C HIS A 288 -9.16 1.21 4.70
N LEU A 289 -9.50 0.15 3.96
CA LEU A 289 -9.66 0.22 2.52
C LEU A 289 -11.02 0.77 2.09
N ARG A 290 -12.02 0.83 2.98
CA ARG A 290 -13.39 1.25 2.65
C ARG A 290 -13.49 2.57 1.88
N TYR A 291 -12.49 3.44 1.99
CA TYR A 291 -12.44 4.74 1.33
C TYR A 291 -11.29 4.87 0.31
N SER A 292 -10.69 3.74 -0.08
CA SER A 292 -9.61 3.68 -1.04
C SER A 292 -10.07 3.13 -2.39
N ASN A 293 -9.37 3.51 -3.45
CA ASN A 293 -9.49 2.89 -4.77
C ASN A 293 -8.31 1.92 -4.97
N VAL A 294 -8.36 0.80 -4.26
CA VAL A 294 -7.27 -0.18 -4.18
C VAL A 294 -7.82 -1.59 -4.28
N ALA A 295 -7.05 -2.45 -4.94
CA ALA A 295 -7.28 -3.87 -4.95
C ALA A 295 -6.10 -4.62 -4.33
N LEU A 296 -6.43 -5.74 -3.70
CA LEU A 296 -5.49 -6.59 -3.00
C LEU A 296 -5.73 -8.02 -3.43
N PHE A 297 -4.64 -8.78 -3.54
CA PHE A 297 -4.73 -10.22 -3.62
C PHE A 297 -3.77 -10.88 -2.67
N GLN A 298 -4.20 -12.02 -2.13
CA GLN A 298 -3.42 -12.78 -1.18
C GLN A 298 -2.33 -13.60 -1.91
N ASN A 299 -1.08 -13.39 -1.52
CA ASN A 299 0.05 -14.23 -1.93
C ASN A 299 0.82 -14.71 -0.68
N GLY A 300 0.65 -15.98 -0.32
CA GLY A 300 1.16 -16.52 0.94
C GLY A 300 0.55 -15.80 2.15
N GLN A 301 1.40 -15.20 2.98
CA GLN A 301 1.00 -14.41 4.16
C GLN A 301 0.86 -12.91 3.89
N ARG A 302 1.18 -12.44 2.68
CA ARG A 302 1.18 -11.02 2.32
C ARG A 302 0.05 -10.70 1.35
N TRP A 303 -0.35 -9.44 1.33
CA TRP A 303 -1.33 -8.90 0.39
C TRP A 303 -0.61 -8.01 -0.61
N LYS A 304 -0.69 -8.36 -1.90
CA LYS A 304 -0.15 -7.52 -2.95
C LYS A 304 -1.18 -6.47 -3.34
N LEU A 305 -0.76 -5.21 -3.33
CA LEU A 305 -1.57 -4.04 -3.66
C LEU A 305 -1.49 -3.77 -5.17
N LYS A 306 -2.63 -3.40 -5.75
CA LYS A 306 -2.79 -2.99 -7.14
C LYS A 306 -3.81 -1.86 -7.22
N GLN A 307 -3.70 -1.03 -8.25
CA GLN A 307 -4.77 -0.10 -8.58
C GLN A 307 -5.96 -0.85 -9.18
N THR A 308 -7.18 -0.40 -8.87
CA THR A 308 -8.43 -1.04 -9.31
C THR A 308 -8.55 -1.10 -10.84
N ARG A 309 -8.11 -0.05 -11.55
CA ARG A 309 -8.19 0.01 -13.03
C ARG A 309 -7.24 -0.93 -13.78
N HIS A 310 -6.25 -1.54 -13.11
CA HIS A 310 -5.23 -2.38 -13.74
C HIS A 310 -5.28 -3.84 -13.25
N LEU A 311 -6.49 -4.35 -12.96
CA LEU A 311 -6.66 -5.69 -12.40
C LEU A 311 -6.76 -6.78 -13.47
N HIS A 312 -5.81 -7.71 -13.42
CA HIS A 312 -5.85 -8.94 -14.22
C HIS A 312 -6.03 -10.14 -13.29
N PHE A 313 -7.10 -10.92 -13.48
CA PHE A 313 -7.45 -12.06 -12.61
C PHE A 313 -6.70 -13.35 -12.93
N SER A 314 -5.71 -13.28 -13.82
CA SER A 314 -4.78 -14.36 -14.11
C SER A 314 -3.71 -14.56 -13.04
N GLU A 315 -3.54 -13.61 -12.12
CA GLU A 315 -2.57 -13.73 -11.04
C GLU A 315 -2.87 -14.96 -10.16
N PRO A 316 -1.85 -15.73 -9.76
CA PRO A 316 -2.03 -16.90 -8.92
C PRO A 316 -2.42 -16.48 -7.50
N THR A 317 -3.73 -16.47 -7.20
CA THR A 317 -4.26 -16.13 -5.88
C THR A 317 -5.51 -16.95 -5.51
N SER A 318 -5.74 -17.08 -4.21
CA SER A 318 -6.95 -17.69 -3.64
C SER A 318 -8.06 -16.66 -3.36
N LEU A 319 -7.70 -15.37 -3.23
CA LEU A 319 -8.60 -14.33 -2.78
C LEU A 319 -8.19 -12.95 -3.32
N TRP A 320 -9.17 -12.27 -3.91
CA TRP A 320 -9.11 -10.84 -4.22
C TRP A 320 -10.02 -10.06 -3.29
N MET A 321 -9.60 -8.85 -2.92
CA MET A 321 -10.39 -7.84 -2.25
C MET A 321 -10.22 -6.53 -3.00
N ILE A 322 -11.31 -5.87 -3.36
CA ILE A 322 -11.31 -4.69 -4.21
C ILE A 322 -12.18 -3.67 -3.51
N SER A 323 -11.64 -2.48 -3.25
CA SER A 323 -12.40 -1.37 -2.71
C SER A 323 -12.45 -0.22 -3.69
N GLU A 324 -13.66 0.32 -3.87
CA GLU A 324 -13.95 1.43 -4.77
C GLU A 324 -15.21 2.15 -4.30
N LYS A 325 -15.17 3.49 -4.22
CA LYS A 325 -16.33 4.35 -3.93
C LYS A 325 -17.25 3.84 -2.79
N ASN A 326 -16.66 3.44 -1.63
CA ASN A 326 -17.34 2.89 -0.44
C ASN A 326 -17.98 1.49 -0.60
N THR A 327 -17.48 0.74 -1.57
CA THR A 327 -17.82 -0.67 -1.77
C THR A 327 -16.60 -1.55 -1.54
N ILE A 328 -16.86 -2.79 -1.14
CA ILE A 328 -15.84 -3.83 -1.03
C ILE A 328 -16.37 -5.08 -1.74
N SER A 329 -15.66 -5.48 -2.79
CA SER A 329 -15.89 -6.71 -3.51
C SER A 329 -14.81 -7.72 -3.13
N MET A 330 -15.22 -8.96 -2.82
CA MET A 330 -14.32 -10.06 -2.54
C MET A 330 -14.59 -11.20 -3.50
N LEU A 331 -13.53 -11.72 -4.11
CA LEU A 331 -13.61 -12.85 -5.01
C LEU A 331 -12.70 -13.96 -4.51
N LYS A 332 -13.31 -15.06 -4.06
CA LYS A 332 -12.60 -16.26 -3.62
C LYS A 332 -12.56 -17.29 -4.73
N LYS A 333 -11.38 -17.78 -5.08
CA LYS A 333 -11.22 -18.92 -6.00
C LYS A 333 -11.61 -20.22 -5.27
N LEU A 334 -12.57 -20.97 -5.84
CA LEU A 334 -12.99 -22.28 -5.33
C LEU A 334 -12.33 -23.42 -6.11
N SER A 335 -12.20 -23.24 -7.42
CA SER A 335 -11.45 -24.08 -8.35
C SER A 335 -11.08 -23.25 -9.58
N ASP A 336 -10.33 -23.80 -10.54
CA ASP A 336 -9.91 -23.05 -11.74
C ASP A 336 -11.07 -22.48 -12.57
N ASN A 337 -12.24 -23.11 -12.51
CA ASN A 337 -13.45 -22.70 -13.25
C ASN A 337 -14.60 -22.29 -12.33
N SER A 338 -14.35 -22.01 -11.05
CA SER A 338 -15.38 -21.62 -10.09
C SER A 338 -14.87 -20.59 -9.10
N HIS A 339 -15.61 -19.49 -8.98
CA HIS A 339 -15.31 -18.42 -8.04
C HIS A 339 -16.54 -18.08 -7.20
N LEU A 340 -16.33 -17.54 -6.00
CA LEU A 340 -17.37 -16.99 -5.15
C LEU A 340 -17.18 -15.48 -5.04
N LEU A 341 -18.14 -14.72 -5.54
CA LEU A 341 -18.20 -13.27 -5.43
C LEU A 341 -19.05 -12.89 -4.21
N LYS A 342 -18.51 -12.03 -3.35
CA LYS A 342 -19.25 -11.36 -2.28
C LYS A 342 -19.05 -9.86 -2.40
N PHE A 343 -20.09 -9.09 -2.12
CA PHE A 343 -20.08 -7.64 -2.23
C PHE A 343 -20.63 -7.01 -0.95
N GLU A 344 -20.08 -5.86 -0.56
CA GLU A 344 -20.53 -5.05 0.56
C GLU A 344 -20.58 -3.58 0.14
N LYS A 345 -21.67 -2.88 0.45
CA LYS A 345 -21.82 -1.43 0.25
C LYS A 345 -22.26 -0.78 1.55
N GLY A 346 -21.51 0.22 2.01
CA GLY A 346 -21.84 0.95 3.24
C GLY A 346 -22.01 0.05 4.48
N GLY A 347 -21.23 -1.02 4.60
CA GLY A 347 -21.33 -1.98 5.71
C GLY A 347 -22.39 -3.07 5.55
N VAL A 348 -23.23 -3.02 4.51
CA VAL A 348 -24.25 -4.05 4.26
C VAL A 348 -23.72 -5.08 3.27
N SER A 349 -23.54 -6.32 3.73
CA SER A 349 -23.12 -7.46 2.90
C SER A 349 -24.28 -8.02 2.06
N ALA A 350 -24.03 -8.24 0.77
CA ALA A 350 -24.90 -8.95 -0.15
C ALA A 350 -24.85 -10.48 0.05
N ASN A 351 -25.79 -11.18 -0.61
CA ASN A 351 -25.65 -12.61 -0.87
C ASN A 351 -24.40 -12.89 -1.71
N ALA A 352 -23.81 -14.07 -1.51
CA ALA A 352 -22.71 -14.53 -2.35
C ALA A 352 -23.25 -15.06 -3.69
N VAL A 353 -22.55 -14.75 -4.77
CA VAL A 353 -22.86 -15.23 -6.13
C VAL A 353 -21.76 -16.17 -6.58
N ARG A 354 -22.12 -17.37 -7.03
CA ARG A 354 -21.17 -18.31 -7.62
C ARG A 354 -21.00 -18.00 -9.11
N LEU A 355 -19.75 -17.83 -9.52
CA LEU A 355 -19.36 -17.57 -10.89
C LEU A 355 -18.74 -18.82 -11.49
N HIS A 356 -19.19 -19.20 -12.68
CA HIS A 356 -18.76 -20.42 -13.38
C HIS A 356 -18.02 -20.05 -14.67
N GLY A 357 -16.80 -20.57 -14.82
CA GLY A 357 -15.87 -20.25 -15.91
C GLY A 357 -14.57 -19.64 -15.39
N THR A 358 -13.67 -19.32 -16.31
CA THR A 358 -12.39 -18.70 -16.00
C THR A 358 -12.57 -17.19 -15.94
N LEU A 359 -12.24 -16.58 -14.81
CA LEU A 359 -12.32 -15.14 -14.65
C LEU A 359 -11.09 -14.48 -15.29
N SER A 360 -11.30 -13.39 -16.02
CA SER A 360 -10.24 -12.63 -16.69
C SER A 360 -10.17 -11.17 -16.25
N GLU A 361 -11.30 -10.56 -15.91
CA GLU A 361 -11.41 -9.12 -15.65
C GLU A 361 -12.55 -8.82 -14.68
N PHE A 362 -12.41 -7.76 -13.89
CA PHE A 362 -13.40 -7.30 -12.93
C PHE A 362 -13.32 -5.79 -12.82
N GLN A 363 -14.46 -5.12 -12.91
CA GLN A 363 -14.57 -3.68 -12.73
C GLN A 363 -15.80 -3.36 -11.90
N VAL A 364 -15.76 -2.20 -11.26
CA VAL A 364 -16.85 -1.71 -10.45
C VAL A 364 -17.13 -0.27 -10.86
N GLY A 365 -18.40 0.06 -11.06
CA GLY A 365 -18.81 1.39 -11.48
C GLY A 365 -20.30 1.43 -11.77
N ASP A 366 -20.85 2.64 -11.91
CA ASP A 366 -22.25 2.87 -12.24
C ASP A 366 -22.44 2.77 -13.75
N ILE A 367 -22.57 1.55 -14.30
CA ILE A 367 -22.53 1.37 -15.76
C ILE A 367 -23.89 1.62 -16.42
N ASN A 368 -24.97 1.50 -15.66
CA ASN A 368 -26.33 1.80 -16.13
C ASN A 368 -26.80 3.22 -15.79
N ASN A 369 -25.94 4.04 -15.19
CA ASN A 369 -26.20 5.45 -14.85
C ASN A 369 -27.37 5.64 -13.88
N ASP A 370 -27.58 4.69 -12.96
CA ASP A 370 -28.65 4.72 -11.96
C ASP A 370 -28.18 5.17 -10.57
N GLN A 371 -26.94 5.66 -10.46
CA GLN A 371 -26.25 6.05 -9.24
C GLN A 371 -26.03 4.90 -8.25
N GLN A 372 -26.24 3.66 -8.68
CA GLN A 372 -25.85 2.47 -7.95
C GLN A 372 -24.53 1.94 -8.50
N VAL A 373 -23.92 1.06 -7.71
CA VAL A 373 -22.64 0.49 -8.08
C VAL A 373 -22.92 -0.88 -8.67
N ASP A 374 -22.44 -1.07 -9.90
CA ASP A 374 -22.48 -2.34 -10.60
C ASP A 374 -21.12 -3.02 -10.58
N VAL A 375 -21.16 -4.34 -10.71
CA VAL A 375 -20.00 -5.21 -10.74
C VAL A 375 -19.96 -5.90 -12.09
N LEU A 376 -18.96 -5.55 -12.90
CA LEU A 376 -18.73 -6.09 -14.23
C LEU A 376 -17.64 -7.16 -14.14
N VAL A 377 -17.90 -8.32 -14.75
CA VAL A 377 -17.08 -9.51 -14.56
C VAL A 377 -16.88 -10.21 -15.91
N GLY A 378 -15.64 -10.25 -16.40
CA GLY A 378 -15.26 -10.92 -17.63
C GLY A 378 -14.99 -12.40 -17.42
N ILE A 379 -15.92 -13.26 -17.83
CA ILE A 379 -15.83 -14.71 -17.60
C ILE A 379 -15.79 -15.46 -18.93
N THR A 380 -14.73 -16.21 -19.14
CA THR A 380 -14.61 -17.14 -20.26
C THR A 380 -15.39 -18.42 -19.96
N LYS A 381 -16.52 -18.62 -20.66
CA LYS A 381 -17.42 -19.77 -20.48
C LYS A 381 -18.24 -20.06 -21.74
N LYS A 382 -18.71 -21.31 -21.84
CA LYS A 382 -19.75 -21.71 -22.79
C LYS A 382 -21.13 -21.40 -22.21
N VAL A 383 -22.09 -21.02 -23.05
CA VAL A 383 -23.50 -20.86 -22.63
C VAL A 383 -24.42 -21.69 -23.54
N ARG A 384 -25.63 -21.97 -23.07
CA ARG A 384 -26.57 -22.89 -23.75
C ARG A 384 -26.88 -22.50 -25.19
N PHE A 385 -27.07 -21.20 -25.46
CA PHE A 385 -27.47 -20.67 -26.76
C PHE A 385 -26.28 -20.20 -27.63
N ASP A 386 -25.06 -20.31 -27.11
CA ASP A 386 -23.82 -19.96 -27.79
C ASP A 386 -22.68 -20.80 -27.15
N PRO A 387 -22.47 -22.04 -27.62
CA PRO A 387 -21.58 -23.01 -26.96
C PRO A 387 -20.09 -22.76 -27.22
N VAL A 388 -19.75 -21.62 -27.84
CA VAL A 388 -18.36 -21.20 -28.05
C VAL A 388 -17.77 -20.72 -26.72
N LEU A 389 -16.55 -21.20 -26.44
CA LEU A 389 -15.79 -20.76 -25.29
C LEU A 389 -15.17 -19.40 -25.62
N LYS A 390 -15.71 -18.35 -25.02
CA LYS A 390 -15.23 -16.97 -25.19
C LYS A 390 -15.54 -16.14 -23.96
N LYS A 391 -14.89 -14.99 -23.85
CA LYS A 391 -15.10 -14.02 -22.77
C LYS A 391 -16.50 -13.43 -22.85
N ARG A 392 -17.20 -13.41 -21.72
CA ARG A 392 -18.54 -12.84 -21.57
C ARG A 392 -18.53 -11.86 -20.42
N VAL A 393 -19.05 -10.66 -20.65
CA VAL A 393 -19.18 -9.64 -19.62
C VAL A 393 -20.50 -9.88 -18.89
N ASN A 394 -20.42 -10.31 -17.63
CA ASN A 394 -21.57 -10.41 -16.74
C ASN A 394 -21.57 -9.20 -15.80
N ILE A 395 -22.73 -8.57 -15.65
CA ILE A 395 -22.93 -7.38 -14.84
C ILE A 395 -23.95 -7.69 -13.77
N TYR A 396 -23.61 -7.34 -12.53
CA TYR A 396 -24.45 -7.51 -11.37
C TYR A 396 -24.65 -6.16 -10.72
N THR A 397 -25.91 -5.82 -10.40
CA THR A 397 -26.24 -4.60 -9.67
C THR A 397 -26.54 -4.93 -8.22
N PHE A 398 -26.15 -4.06 -7.28
CA PHE A 398 -26.48 -4.22 -5.87
C PHE A 398 -27.81 -3.55 -5.54
N LYS A 399 -28.89 -4.34 -5.51
CA LYS A 399 -30.26 -3.86 -5.24
C LYS A 399 -30.94 -4.68 -4.15
N ASN A 400 -31.63 -4.01 -3.23
CA ASN A 400 -32.33 -4.63 -2.10
C ASN A 400 -31.43 -5.53 -1.23
N LYS A 401 -30.21 -5.08 -0.93
CA LYS A 401 -29.20 -5.83 -0.15
C LYS A 401 -28.77 -7.16 -0.81
N ALA A 402 -28.93 -7.29 -2.12
CA ALA A 402 -28.55 -8.47 -2.89
C ALA A 402 -27.86 -8.09 -4.19
N LEU A 403 -26.87 -8.90 -4.59
CA LEU A 403 -26.36 -8.86 -5.96
C LEU A 403 -27.37 -9.53 -6.87
N LYS A 404 -27.91 -8.77 -7.82
CA LYS A 404 -28.83 -9.26 -8.83
C LYS A 404 -28.16 -9.18 -10.20
N PRO A 405 -28.34 -10.18 -11.06
CA PRO A 405 -27.92 -10.06 -12.45
C PRO A 405 -28.60 -8.84 -13.08
N LEU A 406 -27.79 -7.89 -13.55
CA LEU A 406 -28.26 -6.77 -14.37
C LEU A 406 -28.21 -7.17 -15.85
N TRP A 407 -27.08 -7.77 -16.27
CA TRP A 407 -26.89 -8.23 -17.64
C TRP A 407 -25.93 -9.43 -17.67
N LEU A 408 -26.32 -10.58 -18.22
CA LEU A 408 -25.47 -11.78 -18.27
C LEU A 408 -25.00 -12.07 -19.70
N GLY A 409 -24.58 -11.00 -20.37
CA GLY A 409 -24.45 -10.84 -21.82
C GLY A 409 -23.99 -12.05 -22.63
N THR A 410 -24.51 -12.12 -23.87
CA THR A 410 -24.26 -13.20 -24.82
C THR A 410 -23.32 -12.81 -25.96
N LYS A 411 -23.38 -11.58 -26.50
CA LYS A 411 -22.57 -11.20 -27.68
C LYS A 411 -22.48 -9.66 -27.90
N PHE A 412 -21.25 -9.15 -28.12
CA PHE A 412 -20.97 -7.84 -28.69
C PHE A 412 -20.72 -7.98 -30.22
N LEU A 413 -20.36 -6.90 -30.92
CA LEU A 413 -20.11 -6.95 -32.36
C LEU A 413 -19.06 -8.01 -32.71
N ASN A 414 -17.94 -8.03 -31.98
CA ASN A 414 -16.93 -9.08 -32.06
C ASN A 414 -16.59 -9.64 -30.68
N ASP A 415 -15.62 -10.56 -30.62
CA ASP A 415 -15.19 -11.17 -29.36
C ASP A 415 -14.39 -10.15 -28.53
N VAL A 416 -14.83 -9.95 -27.29
CA VAL A 416 -14.24 -8.99 -26.35
C VAL A 416 -12.94 -9.53 -25.79
N GLU A 417 -11.86 -8.77 -25.94
CA GLU A 417 -10.57 -9.03 -25.30
C GLU A 417 -10.51 -8.41 -23.90
N SER A 418 -10.87 -7.12 -23.78
CA SER A 418 -10.97 -6.37 -22.52
C SER A 418 -12.15 -5.42 -22.55
N PHE A 419 -12.58 -4.96 -21.38
CA PHE A 419 -13.59 -3.91 -21.25
C PHE A 419 -13.14 -2.82 -20.29
N GLY A 420 -13.89 -1.73 -20.20
CA GLY A 420 -13.60 -0.57 -19.38
C GLY A 420 -14.87 0.17 -19.01
N ILE A 421 -14.82 0.95 -17.94
CA ILE A 421 -15.83 1.97 -17.66
C ILE A 421 -15.19 3.32 -17.97
N LEU A 422 -15.73 4.01 -18.96
CA LEU A 422 -15.38 5.39 -19.25
C LEU A 422 -16.33 6.29 -18.46
N GLU A 423 -15.81 6.95 -17.43
CA GLU A 423 -16.57 7.88 -16.61
C GLU A 423 -16.64 9.26 -17.29
N GLY A 424 -17.84 9.69 -17.68
CA GLY A 424 -18.10 11.03 -18.19
C GLY A 424 -18.72 11.95 -17.14
N GLU A 425 -18.80 13.25 -17.43
CA GLU A 425 -19.39 14.24 -16.50
C GLU A 425 -20.87 13.96 -16.17
N HIS A 426 -21.59 13.30 -17.08
CA HIS A 426 -23.04 13.06 -16.95
C HIS A 426 -23.46 11.61 -17.14
N LYS A 427 -22.64 10.82 -17.86
CA LYS A 427 -22.92 9.42 -18.16
C LYS A 427 -21.61 8.64 -18.21
N ASN A 428 -21.69 7.39 -17.80
CA ASN A 428 -20.66 6.38 -17.93
C ASN A 428 -20.97 5.49 -19.13
N TYR A 429 -19.91 5.04 -19.78
CA TYR A 429 -19.96 4.18 -20.96
C TYR A 429 -19.18 2.89 -20.73
N LEU A 430 -19.60 1.81 -21.36
CA LEU A 430 -18.81 0.59 -21.44
C LEU A 430 -17.86 0.72 -22.63
N THR A 431 -16.56 0.72 -22.39
CA THR A 431 -15.57 0.58 -23.45
C THR A 431 -15.20 -0.88 -23.60
N THR A 432 -14.86 -1.30 -24.81
CA THR A 432 -14.36 -2.65 -25.09
C THR A 432 -13.25 -2.61 -26.12
N VAL A 433 -12.24 -3.45 -25.94
CA VAL A 433 -11.32 -3.82 -27.01
C VAL A 433 -11.85 -5.13 -27.61
N GLU A 434 -12.22 -5.10 -28.89
CA GLU A 434 -12.77 -6.26 -29.59
C GLU A 434 -11.84 -6.76 -30.69
N VAL A 435 -11.76 -8.08 -30.84
CA VAL A 435 -10.92 -8.75 -31.85
C VAL A 435 -11.74 -8.93 -33.12
N VAL A 436 -11.35 -8.25 -34.21
CA VAL A 436 -11.99 -8.37 -35.53
C VAL A 436 -11.39 -9.56 -36.29
N ASP A 437 -10.07 -9.69 -36.24
CA ASP A 437 -9.30 -10.82 -36.76
C ASP A 437 -7.96 -10.95 -35.99
N GLU A 438 -7.09 -11.89 -36.38
CA GLU A 438 -5.83 -12.17 -35.67
C GLU A 438 -4.89 -10.96 -35.51
N LYS A 439 -5.04 -9.90 -36.32
CA LYS A 439 -4.16 -8.72 -36.33
C LYS A 439 -4.86 -7.43 -35.98
N ASN A 440 -6.18 -7.36 -36.16
CA ASN A 440 -6.95 -6.13 -36.00
C ASN A 440 -7.81 -6.16 -34.74
N LYS A 441 -7.63 -5.14 -33.91
CA LYS A 441 -8.43 -4.85 -32.72
C LYS A 441 -9.08 -3.49 -32.88
N VAL A 442 -10.29 -3.36 -32.36
CA VAL A 442 -11.03 -2.10 -32.37
C VAL A 442 -11.48 -1.76 -30.97
N GLU A 443 -11.29 -0.51 -30.58
CA GLU A 443 -11.95 0.05 -29.41
C GLU A 443 -13.37 0.47 -29.78
N ARG A 444 -14.31 0.21 -28.88
CA ARG A 444 -15.71 0.58 -29.05
C ARG A 444 -16.25 1.14 -27.77
N VAL A 445 -17.17 2.08 -27.90
CA VAL A 445 -17.86 2.72 -26.78
C VAL A 445 -19.34 2.41 -26.86
N TYR A 446 -19.88 1.83 -25.80
CA TYR A 446 -21.27 1.42 -25.67
C TYR A 446 -21.98 2.20 -24.56
N GLU A 447 -23.23 2.54 -24.80
CA GLU A 447 -24.12 3.16 -23.83
C GLU A 447 -25.17 2.14 -23.36
N TRP A 448 -25.55 2.24 -22.08
CA TRP A 448 -26.62 1.44 -21.52
C TRP A 448 -27.99 1.89 -22.07
N ASP A 449 -28.75 0.95 -22.63
CA ASP A 449 -30.07 1.18 -23.27
C ASP A 449 -31.15 0.29 -22.62
N ASP A 450 -31.27 0.37 -21.28
CA ASP A 450 -32.22 -0.34 -20.39
C ASP A 450 -32.16 -1.87 -20.33
N PHE A 451 -32.01 -2.55 -21.48
CA PHE A 451 -31.98 -4.00 -21.61
C PHE A 451 -30.57 -4.54 -21.94
N GLY A 452 -29.62 -3.66 -22.23
CA GLY A 452 -28.27 -4.01 -22.61
C GLY A 452 -27.47 -2.80 -23.08
N PHE A 453 -26.58 -3.03 -24.05
CA PHE A 453 -25.66 -2.03 -24.55
C PHE A 453 -25.89 -1.73 -26.03
N ALA A 454 -25.99 -0.45 -26.36
CA ALA A 454 -26.05 0.07 -27.72
C ALA A 454 -24.70 0.73 -28.08
N LEU A 455 -24.21 0.49 -29.30
CA LEU A 455 -22.97 1.12 -29.77
C LEU A 455 -23.20 2.63 -29.94
N THR A 456 -22.30 3.44 -29.40
CA THR A 456 -22.37 4.91 -29.52
C THR A 456 -21.67 5.41 -30.78
N GLU A 457 -21.92 6.67 -31.13
CA GLU A 457 -21.18 7.41 -32.16
C GLU A 457 -19.83 7.97 -31.67
N LEU A 458 -19.49 7.80 -30.38
CA LEU A 458 -18.25 8.31 -29.76
C LEU A 458 -16.98 7.52 -30.16
N ASN A 459 -17.03 6.75 -31.25
CA ASN A 459 -15.94 5.85 -31.66
C ASN A 459 -14.76 6.57 -32.29
#